data_AF-A0A6J1IVQ6-F1
#
_entry.id   AF-A0A6J1IVQ6-F1
#
_cell.length_a   1.000
_cell.length_b   1.000
_cell.length_c   1.000
_cell.angle_alpha   90.00
_cell.angle_beta   90.00
_cell.angle_gamma   90.00
#
_symmetry.space_group_name_H-M   'P 1'
#
loop_
_entity.id
_entity.type
_entity.pdbx_description
1 polymer ?
#
loop_
_entity_poly.entity_id
_entity_poly.type
_entity_poly.pdbx_seq_one_letter_code
_entity_poly.pdbx_strand_id
1 'polypeptide(L)' 'MTGEEVAGPAGPKVLRLLYFAGAGFVFTIAMNKWREIEHKSLLQQRQKQRLDHQFAETPNDAVQKVVK' A
#
# COMPACT_ATOMS: atom_id res chain seq x y z
N MET A 1 -28.09 -2.16 -40.70
CA MET A 1 -26.82 -2.57 -41.34
C MET A 1 -25.74 -1.65 -40.78
N THR A 2 -24.77 -2.07 -39.96
CA THR A 2 -24.16 -3.39 -39.76
C THR A 2 -23.69 -3.51 -38.30
N GLY A 3 -24.44 -4.27 -37.49
CA GLY A 3 -23.99 -4.77 -36.18
C GLY A 3 -23.19 -6.07 -36.31
N GLU A 4 -22.80 -6.43 -37.53
CA GLU A 4 -22.24 -7.72 -37.94
C GLU A 4 -20.71 -7.67 -38.16
N GLU A 5 -20.03 -6.58 -37.78
CA GLU A 5 -18.56 -6.47 -37.91
C GLU A 5 -17.80 -6.67 -36.58
N VAL A 6 -18.51 -6.76 -35.44
CA VAL A 6 -17.91 -7.12 -34.13
C VAL A 6 -17.90 -8.65 -33.92
N ALA A 7 -17.70 -9.37 -35.01
CA ALA A 7 -17.50 -10.83 -35.03
C ALA A 7 -16.26 -11.18 -35.86
N GLY A 8 -15.17 -10.44 -35.70
CA GLY A 8 -13.83 -11.00 -35.93
C GLY A 8 -13.63 -12.25 -35.07
N PRO A 9 -12.79 -13.22 -35.51
CA PRO A 9 -12.67 -14.56 -34.92
C PRO A 9 -12.50 -14.45 -33.41
N ALA A 10 -13.06 -15.36 -32.60
CA ALA A 10 -13.27 -15.31 -31.14
C ALA A 10 -12.21 -14.63 -30.21
N GLY A 11 -11.02 -14.31 -30.71
CA GLY A 11 -9.94 -13.55 -30.07
C GLY A 11 -10.33 -12.25 -29.36
N PRO A 12 -11.10 -11.29 -29.94
CA PRO A 12 -11.39 -10.01 -29.28
C PRO A 12 -12.22 -10.12 -28.00
N LYS A 13 -13.13 -11.10 -27.94
CA LYS A 13 -13.99 -11.32 -26.77
C LYS A 13 -13.22 -11.98 -25.63
N VAL A 14 -12.40 -12.98 -25.95
CA VAL A 14 -11.53 -13.65 -24.97
C VAL A 14 -10.44 -12.72 -24.45
N LEU A 15 -9.86 -11.86 -25.30
CA LEU A 15 -8.86 -10.89 -24.90
C LEU A 15 -9.41 -9.86 -23.89
N ARG A 16 -10.65 -9.38 -24.12
CA ARG A 16 -11.34 -8.51 -23.16
C ARG A 16 -11.60 -9.22 -21.83
N LEU A 17 -12.06 -10.47 -21.87
CA LEU A 17 -12.28 -11.27 -20.65
C LEU A 17 -10.97 -11.48 -19.87
N LEU A 18 -9.87 -11.80 -20.55
CA LEU A 18 -8.54 -11.92 -19.93
C LEU A 18 -8.06 -10.59 -19.35
N TYR A 19 -8.33 -9.46 -20.02
CA TYR A 19 -8.01 -8.15 -19.48
C TYR A 19 -8.78 -7.84 -18.20
N PHE A 20 -10.09 -8.08 -18.17
CA PHE A 20 -10.91 -7.89 -16.96
C PHE A 20 -10.52 -8.85 -15.83
N ALA A 21 -10.27 -10.11 -16.14
CA ALA A 21 -9.81 -11.10 -15.17
C ALA A 21 -8.42 -10.73 -14.60
N GLY A 22 -7.49 -10.33 -15.48
CA GLY A 22 -6.16 -9.86 -15.09
C GLY A 22 -6.21 -8.59 -14.25
N ALA A 23 -7.04 -7.62 -14.62
CA ALA A 23 -7.25 -6.40 -13.85
C ALA A 23 -7.81 -6.69 -12.45
N GLY A 24 -8.82 -7.56 -12.35
CA GLY A 24 -9.38 -7.99 -11.06
C GLY A 24 -8.36 -8.74 -10.20
N PHE A 25 -7.54 -9.59 -10.80
CA PHE A 25 -6.48 -10.32 -10.10
C PHE A 25 -5.40 -9.39 -9.54
N VAL A 26 -4.88 -8.47 -10.37
CA VAL A 26 -3.89 -7.47 -9.95
C VAL A 26 -4.47 -6.55 -8.88
N PHE A 27 -5.74 -6.13 -9.02
CA PHE A 27 -6.43 -5.31 -8.02
C PHE A 27 -6.55 -6.03 -6.67
N THR A 28 -6.89 -7.32 -6.68
CA THR A 28 -6.99 -8.13 -5.45
C THR A 28 -5.63 -8.27 -4.76
N ILE A 29 -4.56 -8.52 -5.52
CA ILE A 29 -3.19 -8.58 -4.98
C ILE A 29 -2.77 -7.22 -4.42
N ALA A 30 -3.05 -6.14 -5.14
CA ALA A 30 -2.73 -4.78 -4.73
C ALA A 30 -3.44 -4.44 -3.41
N MET A 31 -4.72 -4.79 -3.26
CA MET A 31 -5.47 -4.60 -2.02
C MET A 31 -4.88 -5.40 -0.85
N ASN A 32 -4.50 -6.66 -1.08
CA ASN A 32 -3.88 -7.47 -0.04
C ASN A 32 -2.53 -6.89 0.40
N LYS A 33 -1.72 -6.45 -0.56
CA LYS A 33 -0.44 -5.77 -0.28
C LYS A 33 -0.62 -4.40 0.38
N TRP A 34 -1.62 -3.63 -0.03
CA TRP A 34 -1.92 -2.31 0.55
C TRP A 34 -2.20 -2.43 2.05
N ARG A 35 -2.99 -3.43 2.45
CA ARG A 35 -3.29 -3.68 3.86
C ARG A 35 -2.04 -4.01 4.69
N GLU A 36 -1.11 -4.77 4.14
CA GLU A 36 0.16 -5.07 4.81
C GLU A 36 1.06 -3.84 4.94
N ILE A 37 1.12 -3.00 3.91
CA ILE A 37 1.90 -1.76 3.91
C ILE A 37 1.32 -0.77 4.93
N GLU A 38 0.01 -0.64 4.98
CA GLU A 38 -0.68 0.23 5.93
C GLU A 38 -0.47 -0.21 7.39
N HIS A 39 -0.50 -1.52 7.65
CA HIS A 39 -0.20 -2.02 8.99
C HIS A 39 1.26 -1.73 9.39
N LYS A 40 2.21 -1.91 8.47
CA LYS A 40 3.63 -1.63 8.71
C LYS A 40 3.88 -0.13 8.90
N SER A 41 3.23 0.74 8.13
CA SER A 41 3.39 2.18 8.24
C SER A 41 2.92 2.70 9.61
N LEU A 42 1.80 2.18 10.13
CA LEU A 42 1.30 2.52 11.48
C LEU A 42 2.26 2.06 12.58
N LEU A 43 2.81 0.85 12.48
CA LEU A 43 3.82 0.38 13.43
C LEU A 43 5.09 1.22 13.37
N GLN A 44 5.54 1.58 12.17
CA GLN A 44 6.73 2.39 11.96
C GLN A 44 6.54 3.84 12.43
N GLN A 45 5.35 4.42 12.26
CA GLN A 45 4.99 5.72 12.85
C GLN A 45 5.02 5.67 14.38
N ARG A 46 4.45 4.63 15.01
CA ARG A 46 4.52 4.49 16.47
C ARG A 46 5.95 4.32 16.96
N GLN A 47 6.78 3.54 16.26
CA GLN A 47 8.20 3.40 16.60
C GLN A 47 8.94 4.74 16.46
N LYS A 48 8.72 5.47 15.38
CA LYS A 48 9.32 6.79 15.18
C LYS A 48 8.89 7.78 16.27
N GLN A 49 7.61 7.83 16.61
CA GLN A 49 7.11 8.70 17.67
C GLN A 49 7.66 8.33 19.05
N ARG A 50 7.83 7.03 19.36
CA ARG A 50 8.53 6.56 20.56
C ARG A 50 9.98 7.00 20.59
N LEU A 51 10.68 6.88 19.46
CA LEU A 51 12.07 7.28 19.33
C LEU A 51 12.22 8.79 19.54
N ASP A 52 11.41 9.59 18.84
CA ASP A 52 11.42 11.06 18.96
C ASP A 52 11.10 11.51 20.39
N HIS A 53 10.18 10.84 21.10
CA HIS A 53 9.88 11.15 22.50
C HIS A 53 11.05 10.81 23.43
N GLN A 54 11.71 9.66 23.21
CA GLN A 54 12.89 9.26 23.97
C GLN A 54 14.07 10.21 23.71
N PHE A 55 14.29 10.63 22.46
CA PHE A 55 15.32 11.62 22.11
C PHE A 55 14.99 13.03 22.61
N ALA A 56 13.72 13.37 22.84
CA ALA A 56 13.33 14.65 23.43
C ALA A 56 13.54 14.70 24.96
N GLU A 57 13.34 13.58 25.67
CA GLU A 57 13.60 13.50 27.12
C GLU A 57 15.09 13.32 27.47
N THR A 58 15.83 12.55 26.69
CA THR A 58 17.24 12.21 26.98
C THR A 58 18.19 13.41 27.17
N PRO A 59 18.17 14.49 26.36
CA PRO A 59 19.08 15.61 26.54
C PRO A 59 18.73 16.45 27.76
N ASN A 60 17.44 16.61 28.10
CA ASN A 60 17.04 17.43 29.24
C ASN A 60 17.31 16.73 30.58
N ASP A 61 17.13 15.40 30.64
CA ASP A 61 17.36 14.64 31.87
C ASP A 61 18.86 14.52 32.19
N ALA A 62 19.71 14.32 31.17
CA ALA A 62 21.15 14.30 31.34
C ALA A 62 21.72 15.67 31.76
N VAL A 63 21.18 16.77 31.22
CA VAL A 63 21.58 18.14 31.58
C VAL A 63 21.09 18.51 32.98
N GLN A 64 19.85 18.15 33.36
CA GLN A 64 19.35 18.40 34.72
C GLN A 64 20.05 17.57 35.80
N LYS A 65 20.48 16.35 35.47
CA LYS A 65 21.22 15.49 36.41
C LYS A 65 22.64 15.98 36.68
N VAL A 66 23.25 16.74 35.76
CA VAL A 66 24.60 17.32 35.95
C VAL A 66 24.55 18.66 36.70
N VAL A 67 23.42 19.36 36.65
CA VAL A 67 23.22 20.67 37.32
C VAL A 67 22.79 20.53 38.79
N LYS A 68 22.34 19.35 39.23
CA LYS A 68 21.92 19.07 40.61
C LYS A 68 23.04 18.42 41.44
#